data_AF-A0A7Y0HRD0-F1
#
_entry.id   AF-A0A7Y0HRD0-F1
#
_cell.length_a   1.000
_cell.length_b   1.000
_cell.length_c   1.000
_cell.angle_alpha   90.00
_cell.angle_beta   90.00
_cell.angle_gamma   90.00
#
_symmetry.space_group_name_H-M   'P 1'
#
loop_
_entity.id
_entity.type
_entity.pdbx_description
1 polymer ?
#
loop_
_entity_poly.entity_id
_entity_poly.type
_entity_poly.pdbx_seq_one_letter_code
_entity_poly.pdbx_strand_id
1 'polypeptide(L)'
;MTKRIAGIFQRLRRLFRKHGKRKPDLEKVWSDSIIHHGPTMMSVICMEENAELIQAISKMLRGKDARANLVEEMADTQICHHLLQEMYGISDREVQEVIVQKTLREQQRMHDSREIAKQQA
;
A
#
# COMPACT_ATOMS: atom_id res chain seq x y z
N MET A 1 19.32 10.25 0.63
CA MET A 1 18.96 8.81 0.64
C MET A 1 17.57 8.64 0.00
N THR A 2 17.46 9.01 -1.29
CA THR A 2 16.19 9.45 -1.91
C THR A 2 16.01 8.83 -3.30
N LYS A 3 16.15 7.50 -3.39
CA LYS A 3 15.94 6.75 -4.65
C LYS A 3 15.12 5.47 -4.53
N ARG A 4 14.82 4.99 -3.30
CA ARG A 4 14.14 3.69 -3.10
C ARG A 4 12.61 3.76 -3.23
N ILE A 5 11.98 4.87 -2.83
CA ILE A 5 10.50 5.01 -2.84
C ILE A 5 9.98 5.46 -4.22
N ALA A 6 10.68 6.37 -4.90
CA ALA A 6 10.43 6.71 -6.31
C ALA A 6 10.58 5.49 -7.26
N GLY A 7 11.25 4.42 -6.79
CA GLY A 7 11.46 3.19 -7.52
C GLY A 7 10.21 2.32 -7.64
N ILE A 8 9.23 2.37 -6.73
CA ILE A 8 8.05 1.50 -6.77
C ILE A 8 7.11 1.90 -7.91
N PHE A 9 6.75 3.20 -7.99
CA PHE A 9 5.99 3.77 -9.11
C PHE A 9 6.74 3.68 -10.46
N GLN A 10 8.07 3.86 -10.48
CA GLN A 10 8.85 3.65 -11.70
C GLN A 10 8.97 2.17 -12.13
N ARG A 11 8.89 1.22 -11.20
CA ARG A 11 9.04 -0.22 -11.46
C ARG A 11 7.73 -0.83 -11.98
N LEU A 12 6.57 -0.33 -11.55
CA LEU A 12 5.28 -0.59 -12.20
C LEU A 12 5.29 -0.12 -13.67
N ARG A 13 5.82 1.08 -13.98
CA ARG A 13 6.01 1.52 -15.38
C ARG A 13 6.93 0.63 -16.22
N ARG A 14 7.97 0.02 -15.63
CA ARG A 14 8.99 -0.78 -16.35
C ARG A 14 8.65 -2.25 -16.55
N LEU A 15 7.83 -2.87 -15.69
CA LEU A 15 7.53 -4.31 -15.77
C LEU A 15 6.67 -4.71 -16.99
N PHE A 16 6.00 -3.75 -17.64
CA PHE A 16 5.01 -4.04 -18.67
C PHE A 16 5.45 -3.65 -20.09
N ARG A 17 6.62 -4.12 -20.56
CA ARG A 17 7.12 -3.87 -21.93
C ARG A 17 6.88 -5.02 -22.93
N LYS A 18 6.15 -6.09 -22.59
CA LYS A 18 6.13 -7.29 -23.45
C LYS A 18 4.92 -7.53 -24.36
N HIS A 19 3.72 -6.97 -24.15
CA HIS A 19 2.54 -7.31 -25.00
C HIS A 19 1.81 -6.06 -25.51
N GLY A 20 1.72 -5.93 -26.84
CA GLY A 20 1.21 -4.77 -27.59
C GLY A 20 -0.31 -4.54 -27.56
N LYS A 21 -0.96 -4.68 -26.40
CA LYS A 21 -2.30 -4.13 -26.18
C LYS A 21 -2.15 -2.74 -25.54
N ARG A 22 -2.85 -1.73 -26.06
CA ARG A 22 -2.88 -0.39 -25.44
C ARG A 22 -3.44 -0.56 -24.03
N LYS A 23 -2.60 -0.29 -23.03
CA LYS A 23 -2.94 -0.56 -21.62
C LYS A 23 -4.17 0.28 -21.23
N PRO A 24 -5.09 -0.27 -20.41
CA PRO A 24 -6.07 0.56 -19.75
C PRO A 24 -5.33 1.61 -18.93
N ASP A 25 -5.84 2.83 -18.98
CA ASP A 25 -5.44 3.87 -18.05
C ASP A 25 -6.02 3.49 -16.69
N LEU A 26 -5.16 3.01 -15.78
CA LEU A 26 -5.60 2.44 -14.50
C LEU A 26 -6.34 3.48 -13.66
N GLU A 27 -5.83 4.70 -13.62
CA GLU A 27 -6.45 5.82 -12.90
C GLU A 27 -7.84 6.11 -13.45
N LYS A 28 -7.99 6.08 -14.78
CA LYS A 28 -9.31 6.23 -15.41
C LYS A 28 -10.27 5.11 -14.99
N VAL A 29 -9.83 3.86 -14.98
CA VAL A 29 -10.68 2.72 -14.61
C VAL A 29 -11.12 2.82 -13.14
N TRP A 30 -10.22 3.24 -12.25
CA TRP A 30 -10.53 3.45 -10.84
C TRP A 30 -11.52 4.59 -10.66
N SER A 31 -11.31 5.72 -11.33
CA SER A 31 -12.24 6.86 -11.31
C SER A 31 -13.62 6.49 -11.84
N ASP A 32 -13.68 5.79 -12.99
CA ASP A 32 -14.92 5.29 -13.57
C ASP A 32 -15.66 4.35 -12.58
N SER A 33 -14.92 3.53 -11.81
CA SER A 33 -15.51 2.63 -10.82
C SER A 33 -16.16 3.37 -9.64
N ILE A 34 -15.54 4.46 -9.17
CA ILE A 34 -16.10 5.33 -8.13
C ILE A 34 -17.38 6.01 -8.66
N ILE A 35 -17.36 6.52 -9.89
CA ILE A 35 -18.52 7.15 -10.52
C ILE A 35 -19.67 6.16 -10.66
N HIS A 36 -19.36 4.92 -11.05
CA HIS A 36 -20.38 3.90 -11.31
C HIS A 36 -21.01 3.33 -10.04
N HIS A 37 -20.22 3.01 -9.02
CA HIS A 37 -20.68 2.33 -7.80
C HIS A 37 -20.94 3.28 -6.62
N GLY A 38 -20.39 4.49 -6.67
CA GLY A 38 -20.48 5.48 -5.60
C GLY A 38 -19.46 5.25 -4.48
N PRO A 39 -19.07 6.33 -3.76
CA PRO A 39 -17.95 6.30 -2.82
C PRO A 39 -18.21 5.42 -1.59
N THR A 40 -19.46 5.31 -1.15
CA THR A 40 -19.83 4.45 -0.01
C THR A 40 -19.55 2.98 -0.29
N MET A 41 -20.00 2.48 -1.45
CA MET A 41 -19.78 1.08 -1.84
C MET A 41 -18.29 0.80 -2.02
N MET A 42 -17.58 1.68 -2.73
CA MET A 42 -16.15 1.52 -2.94
C MET A 42 -15.36 1.55 -1.63
N SER A 43 -15.81 2.32 -0.63
CA SER A 43 -15.19 2.32 0.70
C SER A 43 -15.43 1.01 1.46
N VAL A 44 -16.60 0.39 1.32
CA VAL A 44 -16.88 -0.94 1.87
C VAL A 44 -15.96 -1.99 1.24
N ILE A 45 -15.80 -1.96 -0.09
CA ILE A 45 -14.84 -2.84 -0.80
C ILE A 45 -13.44 -2.61 -0.23
N CYS A 46 -13.01 -1.36 -0.05
CA CYS A 46 -11.72 -1.08 0.56
C CYS A 46 -11.57 -1.65 1.99
N MET A 47 -12.65 -1.76 2.76
CA MET A 47 -12.63 -2.41 4.07
C MET A 47 -12.45 -3.93 3.95
N GLU A 48 -13.12 -4.54 2.97
CA GLU A 48 -13.03 -5.98 2.67
C GLU A 48 -11.61 -6.37 2.27
N GLU A 49 -11.01 -5.69 1.29
CA GLU A 49 -9.63 -5.97 0.82
C GLU A 49 -8.59 -5.82 1.94
N ASN A 50 -8.77 -4.82 2.82
CA ASN A 50 -7.91 -4.67 4.00
C ASN A 50 -8.09 -5.82 5.00
N ALA A 51 -9.30 -6.36 5.15
CA ALA A 51 -9.54 -7.53 5.97
C ALA A 51 -8.93 -8.80 5.36
N GLU A 52 -8.94 -8.94 4.04
CA GLU A 52 -8.28 -10.04 3.34
C GLU A 52 -6.75 -9.97 3.47
N LEU A 53 -6.15 -8.77 3.39
CA LEU A 53 -4.72 -8.57 3.69
C LEU A 53 -4.36 -9.00 5.13
N ILE A 54 -5.20 -8.66 6.12
CA ILE A 54 -5.02 -9.13 7.51
C ILE A 54 -5.01 -10.67 7.56
N GLN A 55 -5.94 -11.32 6.86
CA GLN A 55 -5.99 -12.78 6.80
C GLN A 55 -4.76 -13.37 6.11
N ALA A 56 -4.28 -12.77 5.01
CA ALA A 56 -3.09 -13.21 4.29
C ALA A 56 -1.81 -13.10 5.15
N ILE A 57 -1.63 -11.98 5.86
CA ILE A 57 -0.54 -11.82 6.84
C ILE A 57 -0.64 -12.90 7.91
N SER A 58 -1.84 -13.15 8.45
CA SER A 58 -2.09 -14.17 9.46
C SER A 58 -1.74 -15.59 8.96
N LYS A 59 -2.01 -15.91 7.69
CA LYS A 59 -1.61 -17.19 7.06
C LYS A 59 -0.07 -17.31 6.99
N MET A 60 0.62 -16.25 6.60
CA MET A 60 2.09 -16.22 6.53
C MET A 60 2.74 -16.43 7.90
N LEU A 61 2.20 -15.80 8.95
CA LEU A 61 2.70 -15.95 10.32
C LEU A 61 2.58 -17.38 10.87
N ARG A 62 1.61 -18.17 10.37
CA ARG A 62 1.45 -19.59 10.71
C ARG A 62 2.36 -20.53 9.92
N GLY A 63 3.30 -19.99 9.13
CA GLY A 63 4.23 -20.79 8.32
C GLY A 63 3.58 -21.48 7.11
N LYS A 64 2.39 -21.04 6.68
CA LYS A 64 1.80 -21.53 5.43
C LYS A 64 2.50 -20.89 4.23
N ASP A 65 2.71 -21.64 3.15
CA ASP A 65 3.11 -21.05 1.87
C ASP A 65 1.92 -20.31 1.24
N ALA A 66 1.80 -19.02 1.57
CA ALA A 66 0.72 -18.15 1.13
C ALA A 66 1.26 -16.89 0.43
N ARG A 67 2.46 -16.96 -0.13
CA ARG A 67 3.13 -15.79 -0.72
C ARG A 67 2.34 -15.19 -1.89
N ALA A 68 1.76 -16.04 -2.74
CA ALA A 68 0.95 -15.59 -3.86
C ALA A 68 -0.29 -14.81 -3.38
N ASN A 69 -1.05 -15.39 -2.45
CA ASN A 69 -2.19 -14.73 -1.79
C ASN A 69 -1.75 -13.41 -1.15
N LEU A 70 -0.62 -13.36 -0.45
CA LEU A 70 -0.15 -12.10 0.16
C LEU A 70 0.13 -11.02 -0.90
N VAL A 71 0.71 -11.38 -2.04
CA VAL A 71 1.01 -10.43 -3.12
C VAL A 71 -0.28 -9.89 -3.74
N GLU A 72 -1.30 -10.73 -3.89
CA GLU A 72 -2.63 -10.37 -4.36
C GLU A 72 -3.28 -9.34 -3.43
N GLU A 73 -3.46 -9.66 -2.14
CA GLU A 73 -4.07 -8.72 -1.19
C GLU A 73 -3.27 -7.40 -1.03
N MET A 74 -1.95 -7.47 -1.15
CA MET A 74 -1.11 -6.27 -1.16
C MET A 74 -1.33 -5.40 -2.40
N ALA A 75 -1.69 -5.99 -3.54
CA ALA A 75 -2.05 -5.26 -4.74
C ALA A 75 -3.45 -4.65 -4.59
N ASP A 76 -4.42 -5.41 -4.08
CA ASP A 76 -5.79 -4.94 -3.90
C ASP A 76 -5.85 -3.77 -2.90
N THR A 77 -5.17 -3.89 -1.76
CA THR A 77 -5.07 -2.78 -0.79
C THR A 77 -4.31 -1.55 -1.31
N GLN A 78 -3.34 -1.72 -2.22
CA GLN A 78 -2.71 -0.58 -2.91
C GLN A 78 -3.71 0.14 -3.82
N ILE A 79 -4.58 -0.59 -4.51
CA ILE A 79 -5.68 0.00 -5.29
C ILE A 79 -6.66 0.71 -4.35
N CYS A 80 -7.00 0.12 -3.20
CA CYS A 80 -7.84 0.77 -2.20
C CYS A 80 -7.26 2.10 -1.72
N HIS A 81 -5.94 2.21 -1.54
CA HIS A 81 -5.31 3.49 -1.19
C HIS A 81 -5.57 4.56 -2.26
N HIS A 82 -5.43 4.21 -3.54
CA HIS A 82 -5.74 5.13 -4.64
C HIS A 82 -7.22 5.54 -4.65
N LEU A 83 -8.13 4.59 -4.49
CA LEU A 83 -9.58 4.84 -4.45
C LEU A 83 -9.95 5.75 -3.28
N LEU A 84 -9.44 5.47 -2.07
CA LEU A 84 -9.68 6.29 -0.88
C LEU A 84 -9.14 7.71 -1.07
N GLN A 85 -7.94 7.84 -1.64
CA GLN A 85 -7.37 9.15 -1.92
C GLN A 85 -8.25 9.97 -2.86
N GLU A 86 -8.74 9.37 -3.95
CA GLU A 86 -9.61 10.04 -4.90
C GLU A 86 -10.98 10.38 -4.29
N MET A 87 -11.63 9.43 -3.61
CA MET A 87 -12.95 9.63 -2.98
C MET A 87 -12.95 10.72 -1.91
N TYR A 88 -11.87 10.86 -1.15
CA TYR A 88 -11.78 11.80 -0.03
C TYR A 88 -10.90 13.02 -0.31
N GLY A 89 -10.43 13.19 -1.56
CA GLY A 89 -9.61 14.33 -1.95
C GLY A 89 -8.26 14.41 -1.22
N ILE A 90 -7.68 13.25 -0.85
CA ILE A 90 -6.41 13.17 -0.13
C ILE A 90 -5.26 13.08 -1.13
N SER A 91 -4.35 14.04 -1.07
CA SER A 91 -3.19 14.06 -1.96
C SER A 91 -2.11 13.05 -1.54
N ASP A 92 -1.35 12.56 -2.51
CA ASP A 92 -0.14 11.74 -2.24
C ASP A 92 0.80 12.45 -1.26
N ARG A 93 0.91 13.78 -1.37
CA ARG A 93 1.79 14.58 -0.53
C ARG A 93 1.41 14.46 0.94
N GLU A 94 0.13 14.59 1.28
CA GLU A 94 -0.35 14.48 2.66
C GLU A 94 -0.02 13.10 3.24
N VAL A 95 -0.27 12.04 2.47
CA VAL A 95 0.06 10.66 2.88
C VAL A 95 1.57 10.49 3.09
N GLN A 96 2.40 10.99 2.16
CA GLN A 96 3.85 10.87 2.25
C GLN A 96 4.44 11.64 3.44
N GLU A 97 3.94 12.85 3.73
CA GLU A 97 4.37 13.63 4.90
C GLU A 97 4.13 12.84 6.20
N VAL A 98 2.96 12.21 6.34
CA VAL A 98 2.63 11.37 7.51
C VAL A 98 3.49 10.09 7.57
N ILE A 99 3.76 9.44 6.42
CA ILE A 99 4.66 8.28 6.35
C ILE A 99 6.06 8.63 6.86
N VAL A 100 6.63 9.76 6.42
CA VAL A 100 7.96 10.22 6.87
C VAL A 100 7.96 10.44 8.38
N GLN A 101 6.97 11.16 8.90
CA GLN A 101 6.84 11.40 10.35
C GLN A 101 6.72 10.11 11.16
N LYS A 102 5.89 9.15 10.72
CA LYS A 102 5.75 7.84 11.39
C LYS A 102 7.03 7.02 11.33
N THR A 103 7.75 7.06 10.21
CA THR A 103 9.01 6.33 10.02
C THR A 103 10.11 6.87 10.93
N LEU A 104 10.26 8.20 11.02
CA LEU A 104 11.24 8.83 11.91
C LEU A 104 10.95 8.52 13.39
N ARG A 105 9.67 8.49 13.78
CA ARG A 105 9.27 8.07 15.14
C ARG A 105 9.67 6.64 15.44
N GLU A 106 9.52 5.73 14.49
CA GLU A 106 9.94 4.33 14.67
C GLU A 106 11.46 4.19 14.76
N GLN A 107 12.19 4.96 13.94
CA GLN A 107 13.64 5.03 14.03
C GLN A 107 14.10 5.46 15.43
N GLN A 108 13.46 6.48 16.01
CA GLN A 108 13.77 6.95 17.36
C GLN A 108 13.47 5.86 18.40
N ARG A 109 12.31 5.20 18.34
CA ARG A 109 11.95 4.10 19.26
C ARG A 109 12.96 2.95 19.23
N MET A 110 13.44 2.59 18.04
CA MET A 110 14.48 1.56 17.89
C MET A 110 15.82 2.01 18.47
N HIS A 111 16.19 3.28 18.33
CA HIS A 111 17.40 3.83 18.94
C HIS A 111 17.30 3.78 20.47
N ASP A 112 16.22 4.31 21.04
CA ASP A 112 16.05 4.39 22.49
C ASP A 112 16.00 3.00 23.13
N SER A 113 15.31 2.05 22.48
CA SER A 113 15.27 0.65 22.92
C SER A 113 16.66 0.00 22.91
N ARG A 114 17.54 0.36 21.96
CA ARG A 114 18.92 -0.13 21.92
C ARG A 114 19.79 0.50 23.01
N GLU A 115 19.63 1.79 23.29
CA GLU A 115 20.39 2.46 24.36
C GLU A 115 20.00 1.94 25.74
N ILE A 116 18.70 1.69 25.99
CA ILE A 116 18.23 1.05 27.23
C ILE A 116 18.84 -0.34 27.38
N ALA A 117 18.86 -1.14 26.31
CA ALA A 117 19.44 -2.48 26.36
C ALA A 117 20.95 -2.48 26.66
N LYS A 118 21.69 -1.45 26.24
CA LYS A 118 23.12 -1.28 26.55
C LYS A 118 23.37 -0.87 28.00
N GLN A 119 22.47 -0.09 28.60
CA GLN A 119 22.60 0.35 29.99
C GLN A 119 22.26 -0.76 31.00
N GLN A 120 21.59 -1.82 30.54
CA GLN A 120 21.19 -2.98 31.34
C GLN A 120 22.10 -4.21 31.16
N ALA A 121 23.12 -4.11 30.29
CA ALA A 121 24.11 -5.15 30.02
C ALA A 121 25.43 -4.82 30.72
#